data_AF-A0A4Q3A7S5-F1
#
_entry.id   AF-A0A4Q3A7S5-F1
#
_cell.length_a   1.000
_cell.length_b   1.000
_cell.length_c   1.000
_cell.angle_alpha   90.00
_cell.angle_beta   90.00
_cell.angle_gamma   90.00
#
_symmetry.space_group_name_H-M   'P 1'
#
loop_
_entity.id
_entity.type
_entity.pdbx_description
1 polymer ?
#
loop_
_entity_poly.entity_id
_entity_poly.type
_entity_poly.pdbx_seq_one_letter_code
_entity_poly.pdbx_strand_id
1 'polypeptide(L)'
;MAGLFTKLFGNGAAVKGTRDTELPVYTAGLSDTEIDAVFERARAELEMKTSAHVATWGADAARWDVDLEAGTIIFTNQKGWTLTAPVQVVGTLNTADGTFLWGWDHPSVPEAVRGAAQRVRDFGEAQGLEALTTRMIEASEEDGW
;
A
#
# COMPACT_ATOMS: atom_id res chain seq x y z
N MET A 1 4.27 -19.91 -5.34
CA MET A 1 5.18 -18.75 -5.39
C MET A 1 5.08 -18.09 -4.03
N ALA A 2 6.21 -17.84 -3.36
CA ALA A 2 6.17 -17.17 -2.06
C ALA A 2 5.76 -15.71 -2.29
N GLY A 3 4.70 -15.25 -1.61
CA GLY A 3 4.25 -13.86 -1.73
C GLY A 3 5.28 -12.89 -1.14
N LEU A 4 5.15 -11.60 -1.49
CA LEU A 4 5.97 -10.52 -0.95
C LEU A 4 6.10 -10.61 0.58
N PHE A 5 5.04 -11.01 1.27
CA PHE A 5 5.04 -11.14 2.73
C PHE A 5 6.00 -12.21 3.24
N THR A 6 6.03 -13.39 2.65
CA THR A 6 7.00 -14.44 3.02
C THR A 6 8.45 -14.00 2.73
N LYS A 7 8.63 -13.21 1.66
CA LYS A 7 9.92 -12.64 1.26
C LYS A 7 10.39 -11.53 2.22
N LEU A 8 9.49 -10.68 2.71
CA LEU A 8 9.81 -9.56 3.60
C LEU A 8 9.85 -9.94 5.09
N PHE A 9 9.13 -10.98 5.52
CA PHE A 9 8.90 -11.27 6.94
C PHE A 9 9.26 -12.70 7.36
N GLY A 10 10.00 -13.44 6.52
CA GLY A 10 10.32 -14.86 6.70
C GLY A 10 10.62 -15.29 8.15
N ASN A 11 9.75 -16.16 8.69
CA ASN A 11 9.90 -16.99 9.89
C ASN A 11 10.57 -16.35 11.14
N GLY A 12 10.37 -15.05 11.37
CA GLY A 12 11.01 -14.28 12.44
C GLY A 12 10.23 -14.29 13.76
N ALA A 13 10.94 -14.58 14.86
CA ALA A 13 10.39 -14.78 16.20
C ALA A 13 9.73 -13.54 16.85
N ALA A 14 8.75 -13.83 17.71
CA ALA A 14 7.96 -12.91 18.52
C ALA A 14 8.76 -11.79 19.21
N VAL A 15 8.39 -10.53 18.94
CA VAL A 15 8.77 -9.37 19.76
C VAL A 15 7.52 -8.78 20.41
N LYS A 16 7.58 -8.59 21.72
CA LYS A 16 6.45 -8.19 22.57
C LYS A 16 6.55 -6.68 22.86
N GLY A 17 5.64 -5.89 22.33
CA GLY A 17 5.55 -4.45 22.58
C GLY A 17 4.14 -4.03 22.99
N THR A 18 4.02 -3.31 24.10
CA THR A 18 2.76 -2.85 24.69
C THR A 18 2.60 -1.33 24.58
N ARG A 19 1.40 -0.90 24.14
CA ARG A 19 0.58 0.27 24.56
C ARG A 19 0.25 1.38 23.54
N ASP A 20 -1.08 1.58 23.44
CA ASP A 20 -1.86 2.82 23.58
C ASP A 20 -1.88 3.86 22.43
N THR A 21 -2.37 3.43 21.26
CA THR A 21 -3.33 4.15 20.39
C THR A 21 -3.80 3.13 19.35
N GLU A 22 -5.07 2.71 19.36
CA GLU A 22 -5.55 1.47 18.72
C GLU A 22 -5.52 1.49 17.17
N LEU A 23 -4.32 1.41 16.59
CA LEU A 23 -4.09 0.41 15.57
C LEU A 23 -4.12 -0.97 16.26
N PRO A 24 -4.72 -2.00 15.65
CA PRO A 24 -4.72 -3.33 16.24
C PRO A 24 -3.29 -3.75 16.59
N VAL A 25 -3.06 -4.03 17.87
CA VAL A 25 -1.80 -4.62 18.34
C VAL A 25 -1.84 -6.08 17.90
N TYR A 26 -1.09 -6.44 16.87
CA TYR A 26 -0.92 -7.84 16.52
C TYR A 26 0.05 -8.42 17.54
N THR A 27 -0.48 -9.06 18.58
CA THR A 27 0.36 -9.86 19.46
C THR A 27 1.08 -10.88 18.59
N ALA A 28 2.42 -10.90 18.66
CA ALA A 28 3.27 -11.86 17.96
C ALA A 28 2.55 -13.17 17.60
N GLY A 29 2.34 -13.40 16.30
CA GLY A 29 1.72 -14.62 15.78
C GLY A 29 0.38 -14.44 15.06
N LEU A 30 0.31 -13.57 14.04
CA LEU A 30 -0.55 -13.96 12.91
C LEU A 30 0.13 -15.17 12.26
N SER A 31 -0.56 -16.28 12.20
CA SER A 31 -0.17 -17.39 11.34
C SER A 31 -0.14 -16.91 9.89
N ASP A 32 0.68 -17.56 9.05
CA ASP A 32 0.70 -17.30 7.60
C ASP A 32 -0.72 -17.31 7.00
N THR A 33 -1.58 -18.20 7.49
CA THR A 33 -3.00 -18.27 7.13
C THR A 33 -3.80 -16.99 7.41
N GLU A 34 -3.54 -16.33 8.54
CA GLU A 34 -4.27 -15.10 8.89
C GLU A 34 -3.75 -13.91 8.08
N ILE A 35 -2.45 -13.88 7.78
CA ILE A 35 -1.86 -12.90 6.85
C ILE A 35 -2.49 -13.08 5.47
N ASP A 36 -2.47 -14.30 4.94
CA ASP A 36 -3.07 -14.64 3.65
C ASP A 36 -4.55 -14.24 3.60
N ALA A 37 -5.32 -14.52 4.66
CA ALA A 37 -6.73 -14.14 4.74
C ALA A 37 -6.94 -12.61 4.68
N VAL A 38 -6.05 -11.81 5.30
CA VAL A 38 -6.10 -10.35 5.22
C VAL A 38 -5.80 -9.87 3.79
N PHE A 39 -4.79 -10.45 3.13
CA PHE A 39 -4.45 -10.13 1.74
C PHE A 39 -5.58 -10.48 0.77
N GLU A 40 -6.12 -11.69 0.87
CA GLU A 40 -7.24 -12.14 0.05
C GLU A 40 -8.46 -11.22 0.21
N ARG A 41 -8.77 -10.82 1.45
CA ARG A 41 -9.86 -9.86 1.70
C ARG A 41 -9.58 -8.50 1.08
N ALA A 42 -8.38 -7.96 1.28
CA ALA A 42 -7.98 -6.65 0.74
C ALA A 42 -8.03 -6.64 -0.79
N ARG A 43 -7.52 -7.72 -1.41
CA ARG A 43 -7.53 -7.92 -2.85
C ARG A 43 -8.94 -8.06 -3.40
N ALA A 44 -9.79 -8.87 -2.78
CA ALA A 44 -11.18 -9.02 -3.19
C ALA A 44 -11.96 -7.69 -3.10
N GLU A 45 -11.70 -6.90 -2.05
CA GLU A 45 -12.29 -5.56 -1.91
C GLU A 45 -11.81 -4.59 -3.01
N LEU A 46 -10.51 -4.60 -3.32
CA LEU A 46 -9.93 -3.80 -4.41
C LEU A 46 -10.50 -4.19 -5.77
N GLU A 47 -10.58 -5.48 -6.07
CA GLU A 47 -11.11 -6.01 -7.34
C GLU A 47 -12.60 -5.68 -7.49
N MET A 48 -13.40 -5.85 -6.42
CA MET A 48 -14.81 -5.49 -6.41
C MET A 48 -15.02 -3.99 -6.65
N LYS A 49 -14.28 -3.13 -5.94
CA LYS A 49 -14.37 -1.68 -6.14
C LYS A 49 -13.94 -1.31 -7.56
N THR A 50 -12.80 -1.80 -8.03
CA THR A 50 -12.28 -1.51 -9.37
C THR A 50 -13.29 -1.93 -10.43
N SER A 51 -13.87 -3.13 -10.33
CA SER A 51 -14.88 -3.63 -11.28
C SER A 51 -16.13 -2.76 -11.30
N ALA A 52 -16.61 -2.32 -10.13
CA ALA A 52 -17.75 -1.39 -10.06
C ALA A 52 -17.43 -0.04 -10.71
N HIS A 53 -16.20 0.46 -10.55
CA HIS A 53 -15.73 1.70 -11.16
C HIS A 53 -15.61 1.57 -12.70
N VAL A 54 -15.05 0.47 -13.18
CA VAL A 54 -14.99 0.14 -14.62
C VAL A 54 -16.40 0.08 -15.22
N ALA A 55 -17.31 -0.70 -14.61
CA ALA A 55 -18.66 -0.89 -15.14
C ALA A 55 -19.51 0.39 -15.15
N THR A 56 -19.34 1.24 -14.13
CA THR A 56 -20.17 2.44 -13.97
C THR A 56 -19.67 3.61 -14.81
N TRP A 57 -18.35 3.82 -14.89
CA TRP A 57 -17.79 5.03 -15.50
C TRP A 57 -16.64 4.80 -16.49
N GLY A 58 -16.24 3.55 -16.76
CA GLY A 58 -15.20 3.23 -17.76
C GLY A 58 -13.80 3.62 -17.29
N ALA A 59 -13.48 3.26 -16.04
CA ALA A 59 -12.26 3.64 -15.35
C ALA A 59 -10.96 3.19 -16.01
N ASP A 60 -10.99 1.99 -16.55
CA ASP A 60 -9.91 1.30 -17.25
C ASP A 60 -9.46 2.03 -18.52
N ALA A 61 -10.37 2.75 -19.19
CA ALA A 61 -10.10 3.51 -20.40
C ALA A 61 -10.05 5.03 -20.16
N ALA A 62 -10.17 5.49 -18.91
CA ALA A 62 -10.12 6.90 -18.58
C ALA A 62 -8.67 7.41 -18.62
N ARG A 63 -8.47 8.62 -19.17
CA ARG A 63 -7.23 9.35 -18.91
C ARG A 63 -7.22 9.76 -17.43
N TRP A 64 -6.06 9.81 -16.82
CA TRP A 64 -5.92 10.26 -15.45
C TRP A 64 -4.81 11.29 -15.32
N ASP A 65 -4.96 12.17 -14.34
CA ASP A 65 -3.98 13.16 -13.93
C ASP A 65 -3.92 13.17 -12.40
N VAL A 66 -2.74 13.41 -11.84
CA VAL A 66 -2.54 13.43 -10.39
C VAL A 66 -1.92 14.75 -9.96
N ASP A 67 -2.57 15.40 -9.01
CA ASP A 67 -2.05 16.55 -8.31
C ASP A 67 -1.66 16.11 -6.90
N LEU A 68 -0.35 15.89 -6.70
CA LEU A 68 0.19 15.46 -5.41
C LEU A 68 0.21 16.59 -4.37
N GLU A 69 0.18 17.85 -4.79
CA GLU A 69 0.13 19.00 -3.89
C GLU A 69 -1.30 19.18 -3.36
N ALA A 70 -2.31 19.10 -4.24
CA ALA A 70 -3.71 19.08 -3.85
C ALA A 70 -4.15 17.74 -3.22
N GLY A 71 -3.38 16.67 -3.42
CA GLY A 71 -3.68 15.33 -2.94
C GLY A 71 -4.88 14.70 -3.62
N THR A 72 -5.03 14.95 -4.93
CA THR A 72 -6.15 14.43 -5.72
C THR A 72 -5.69 13.73 -6.99
N ILE A 73 -6.48 12.76 -7.41
CA ILE A 73 -6.41 12.13 -8.73
C ILE A 73 -7.69 12.43 -9.49
N ILE A 74 -7.56 12.79 -10.76
CA ILE A 74 -8.65 13.17 -11.63
C ILE A 74 -8.71 12.17 -12.78
N PHE A 75 -9.84 11.51 -12.95
CA PHE A 75 -10.12 10.66 -14.09
C PHE A 75 -11.04 11.38 -15.07
N THR A 76 -10.75 11.31 -16.36
CA THR A 76 -11.67 11.74 -17.42
C THR A 76 -11.95 10.58 -18.36
N ASN A 77 -13.21 10.17 -18.47
CA ASN A 77 -13.59 9.08 -19.36
C ASN A 77 -13.89 9.57 -20.79
N GLN A 78 -14.12 8.63 -21.70
CA GLN A 78 -14.42 8.92 -23.12
C GLN A 78 -15.76 9.64 -23.34
N LYS A 79 -16.66 9.63 -22.34
CA LYS A 79 -17.94 10.37 -22.37
C LYS A 79 -17.78 11.83 -21.91
N GLY A 80 -16.56 12.24 -21.54
CA GLY A 80 -16.25 13.57 -21.03
C GLY A 80 -16.60 13.79 -19.55
N TRP A 81 -16.92 12.72 -18.81
CA TRP A 81 -17.15 12.83 -17.37
C TRP A 81 -15.82 12.93 -16.63
N THR A 82 -15.80 13.77 -15.58
CA THR A 82 -14.64 13.96 -14.72
C THR A 82 -14.96 13.50 -13.30
N LEU A 83 -14.10 12.65 -12.75
CA LEU A 83 -14.18 12.17 -11.37
C LEU A 83 -12.90 12.57 -10.64
N THR A 84 -13.04 13.27 -9.52
CA THR A 84 -11.93 13.65 -8.65
C THR A 84 -12.02 12.85 -7.36
N ALA A 85 -10.92 12.21 -6.97
CA ALA A 85 -10.81 11.45 -5.74
C ALA A 85 -9.53 11.82 -4.97
N PRO A 86 -9.50 11.64 -3.64
CA PRO A 86 -8.26 11.74 -2.87
C PRO A 86 -7.25 10.70 -3.34
N VAL A 87 -5.97 11.06 -3.35
CA VAL A 87 -4.87 10.13 -3.66
C VAL A 87 -3.93 10.00 -2.46
N GLN A 88 -3.30 8.83 -2.33
CA GLN A 88 -2.23 8.58 -1.38
C GLN A 88 -1.09 7.85 -2.09
N VAL A 89 0.14 8.19 -1.76
CA VAL A 89 1.35 7.57 -2.29
C VAL A 89 1.94 6.65 -1.22
N VAL A 90 1.98 5.36 -1.53
CA VAL A 90 2.55 4.33 -0.63
C VAL A 90 4.08 4.25 -0.79
N GLY A 91 4.58 4.43 -2.01
CA GLY A 91 6.01 4.45 -2.33
C GLY A 91 6.25 4.45 -3.84
N THR A 92 7.50 4.28 -4.23
CA THR A 92 7.93 4.24 -5.64
C THR A 92 8.74 2.98 -5.89
N LEU A 93 8.34 2.24 -6.92
CA LEU A 93 9.06 1.09 -7.42
C LEU A 93 9.96 1.52 -8.57
N ASN A 94 11.25 1.25 -8.44
CA ASN A 94 12.20 1.32 -9.54
C ASN A 94 12.39 -0.09 -10.11
N THR A 95 11.76 -0.35 -11.25
CA THR A 95 11.79 -1.67 -11.91
C THR A 95 13.15 -2.02 -12.51
N ALA A 96 14.00 -1.03 -12.82
CA ALA A 96 15.34 -1.27 -13.34
C ALA A 96 16.28 -1.76 -12.23
N ASP A 97 16.16 -1.18 -11.03
CA ASP A 97 17.01 -1.52 -9.89
C ASP A 97 16.40 -2.58 -8.97
N GLY A 98 15.12 -2.95 -9.19
CA GLY A 98 14.41 -3.91 -8.34
C GLY A 98 14.26 -3.42 -6.90
N THR A 99 14.02 -2.13 -6.72
CA THR A 99 13.94 -1.50 -5.39
C THR A 99 12.64 -0.73 -5.21
N PHE A 100 12.13 -0.74 -3.98
CA PHE A 100 10.99 0.05 -3.57
C PHE A 100 11.39 1.03 -2.46
N LEU A 101 11.11 2.31 -2.69
CA LEU A 101 11.33 3.38 -1.73
C LEU A 101 10.00 3.81 -1.12
N TRP A 102 9.89 3.69 0.20
CA TRP A 102 8.65 4.00 0.89
C TRP A 102 8.29 5.49 0.84
N GLY A 103 7.00 5.76 0.67
CA GLY A 103 6.45 7.12 0.59
C GLY A 103 6.64 7.92 1.87
N TRP A 104 6.77 7.28 3.04
CA TRP A 104 7.00 7.94 4.33
C TRP A 104 8.43 8.51 4.50
N ASP A 105 9.37 8.21 3.60
CA ASP A 105 10.71 8.83 3.55
C ASP A 105 11.17 9.17 2.13
N HIS A 106 10.21 9.27 1.20
CA HIS A 106 10.49 9.70 -0.15
C HIS A 106 10.48 11.24 -0.24
N PRO A 107 11.60 11.92 -0.59
CA PRO A 107 11.69 13.39 -0.52
C PRO A 107 10.71 14.11 -1.45
N SER A 108 10.34 13.50 -2.57
CA SER A 108 9.40 14.08 -3.55
C SER A 108 7.93 13.80 -3.27
N VAL A 109 7.58 13.13 -2.16
CA VAL A 109 6.17 12.84 -1.82
C VAL A 109 5.69 13.85 -0.78
N PRO A 110 4.72 14.73 -1.09
CA PRO A 110 4.20 15.69 -0.13
C PRO A 110 3.58 15.02 1.11
N GLU A 111 3.59 15.73 2.24
CA GLU A 111 3.03 15.24 3.50
C GLU A 111 1.53 14.91 3.37
N ALA A 112 0.79 15.70 2.59
CA ALA A 112 -0.64 15.54 2.35
C ALA A 112 -1.02 14.16 1.75
N VAL A 113 -0.11 13.53 1.01
CA VAL A 113 -0.39 12.27 0.29
C VAL A 113 0.34 11.06 0.86
N ARG A 114 1.18 11.19 1.89
CA ARG A 114 1.92 10.06 2.48
C ARG A 114 1.24 9.42 3.69
N GLY A 115 0.05 9.87 4.09
CA GLY A 115 -0.61 9.39 5.31
C GLY A 115 -0.81 7.88 5.34
N ALA A 116 -1.10 7.26 4.20
CA ALA A 116 -1.15 5.80 4.08
C ALA A 116 0.22 5.14 4.32
N ALA A 117 1.29 5.66 3.72
CA ALA A 117 2.64 5.15 3.94
C ALA A 117 3.09 5.31 5.41
N GLN A 118 2.73 6.42 6.05
CA GLN A 118 3.03 6.64 7.46
C GLN A 118 2.37 5.58 8.35
N ARG A 119 1.09 5.26 8.10
CA ARG A 119 0.40 4.18 8.84
C ARG A 119 1.06 2.82 8.66
N VAL A 120 1.62 2.54 7.47
CA VAL A 120 2.38 1.31 7.23
C VAL A 120 3.66 1.27 8.07
N ARG A 121 4.37 2.40 8.18
CA ARG A 121 5.55 2.51 9.04
C ARG A 121 5.19 2.40 10.53
N ASP A 122 4.18 3.13 10.99
CA ASP A 122 3.73 3.10 12.39
C ASP A 122 3.34 1.66 12.78
N PHE A 123 2.68 0.96 11.87
CA PHE A 123 2.39 -0.45 11.99
C PHE A 123 3.67 -1.29 12.06
N GLY A 124 4.61 -1.09 11.15
CA GLY A 124 5.91 -1.79 11.15
C GLY A 124 6.69 -1.60 12.46
N GLU A 125 6.73 -0.39 13.00
CA GLU A 125 7.37 -0.06 14.27
C GLU A 125 6.67 -0.76 15.44
N ALA A 126 5.33 -0.73 15.49
CA ALA A 126 4.56 -1.39 16.52
C ALA A 126 4.71 -2.92 16.52
N GLN A 127 5.01 -3.51 15.35
CA GLN A 127 5.14 -4.95 15.15
C GLN A 127 6.60 -5.44 15.09
N GLY A 128 7.58 -4.54 15.07
CA GLY A 128 8.99 -4.90 14.89
C GLY A 128 9.31 -5.47 13.49
N LEU A 129 8.60 -5.02 12.46
CA LEU A 129 8.72 -5.51 11.08
C LEU A 129 9.68 -4.63 10.28
N GLU A 130 10.94 -5.06 10.21
CA GLU A 130 12.03 -4.28 9.61
C GLU A 130 11.75 -3.86 8.16
N ALA A 131 11.15 -4.73 7.34
CA ALA A 131 10.84 -4.41 5.94
C ALA A 131 9.87 -3.21 5.75
N LEU A 132 9.03 -2.91 6.75
CA LEU A 132 8.09 -1.78 6.71
C LEU A 132 8.70 -0.48 7.28
N THR A 133 9.80 -0.60 8.02
CA THR A 133 10.52 0.52 8.65
C THR A 133 11.83 0.85 7.95
N THR A 134 12.32 -0.04 7.08
CA THR A 134 13.51 0.17 6.27
C THR A 134 13.15 0.98 5.05
N ARG A 135 13.76 2.17 4.94
CA ARG A 135 13.52 3.18 3.89
C ARG A 135 13.38 2.59 2.49
N MET A 136 14.30 1.73 2.10
CA MET A 136 14.39 1.14 0.76
C MET A 136 14.57 -0.35 0.88
N ILE A 137 13.75 -1.11 0.17
CA ILE A 137 13.76 -2.58 0.17
C ILE A 137 13.90 -3.11 -1.26
N GLU A 138 14.40 -4.34 -1.38
CA GLU A 138 14.35 -5.06 -2.66
C GLU A 138 12.91 -5.49 -2.94
N ALA A 139 12.39 -5.09 -4.10
CA ALA A 139 11.04 -5.41 -4.53
C ALA A 139 10.95 -5.43 -6.06
N SER A 140 10.16 -6.37 -6.59
CA SER A 140 9.79 -6.44 -8.00
C SER A 140 8.40 -5.86 -8.24
N GLU A 141 7.96 -5.87 -9.49
CA GLU A 141 6.57 -5.53 -9.80
C GLU A 141 5.58 -6.56 -9.25
N GLU A 142 5.94 -7.85 -9.27
CA GLU A 142 5.13 -8.94 -8.70
C GLU A 142 4.93 -8.77 -7.20
N ASP A 143 5.92 -8.21 -6.51
CA ASP A 143 5.85 -7.92 -5.09
C ASP A 143 4.76 -6.87 -4.76
N GLY A 144 4.39 -6.02 -5.73
CA GLY A 144 3.36 -4.99 -5.54
C GLY A 144 1.90 -5.47 -5.62
N TRP A 145 1.63 -6.75 -5.92
CA TRP A 145 0.30 -7.27 -6.28
C TRP A 145 -0.18 -8.49 -5.49
#